data_AF-A0A7W6ZU23-F1
#
_entry.id   AF-A0A7W6ZU23-F1
#
_cell.length_a   1.000
_cell.length_b   1.000
_cell.length_c   1.000
_cell.angle_alpha   90.00
_cell.angle_beta   90.00
_cell.angle_gamma   90.00
#
_symmetry.space_group_name_H-M   'P 1'
#
loop_
_entity.id
_entity.type
_entity.pdbx_description
1 polymer ?
#
loop_
_entity_poly.entity_id
_entity_poly.type
_entity_poly.pdbx_seq_one_letter_code
_entity_poly.pdbx_strand_id
1 'polypeptide(L)'
;MPNTVVNALGQTLYYSGTSTSWFSATGSGPTLYGTAGNDSIWGDGSVNVTMVGGTGDDIYYLYSSINHASEAPGAGVDTINTWMDYTLPANFENLTVTGDGRHAFGNSADNIITGGTGSQTIDGGAGNDVLIGGGGADTFIFTKGNGSDLITDFGSDDKVRLNQYGLTSFDQVVSHLTQEGANLRLDLGGGESLVFANKTAADLHSDQFQLGLDRSDLTQTFSDDFNTLSLHQGTQGTWDAKYWWAPDKGSSMTGELQWYVNPSYAPTASANPFSVSNGVLTISAKPTPDALKSLVDNHDYTSGLLNTHSTFSQTYGYFEMRAEMPHDQGTWPAFWLLPEDGSWPPELDVVEMRGQEPSTVNVTVHSNATGQHTMQSIPVQVPSTDGFHNYGVLWDQDQIVWYFDDVAVAHADTPADMHSPMYMVVDLAVGGIAGTPADGLKNGSEMKIDYIKAYSLDDHTTQTAAALSTHSPDWHI
;
A
#
# COMPACT_ATOMS: atom_id res chain seq x y z
N MET A 1 -21.24 -32.16 14.41
CA MET A 1 -21.28 -30.84 15.08
C MET A 1 -20.82 -29.83 14.05
N PRO A 2 -21.40 -28.63 13.99
CA PRO A 2 -20.89 -27.58 13.11
C PRO A 2 -19.40 -27.35 13.43
N ASN A 3 -18.59 -27.12 12.40
CA ASN A 3 -17.20 -26.74 12.60
C ASN A 3 -17.17 -25.26 13.01
N THR A 4 -16.51 -24.94 14.12
CA THR A 4 -16.60 -23.61 14.74
C THR A 4 -15.25 -23.19 15.30
N VAL A 5 -15.05 -21.88 15.43
CA VAL A 5 -13.91 -21.28 16.14
C VAL A 5 -14.43 -20.17 17.06
N VAL A 6 -13.64 -19.78 18.07
CA VAL A 6 -14.00 -18.73 19.02
C VAL A 6 -13.05 -17.55 18.81
N ASN A 7 -13.59 -16.34 18.63
CA ASN A 7 -12.79 -15.13 18.41
C ASN A 7 -12.21 -14.54 19.71
N ALA A 8 -11.54 -13.39 19.60
CA ALA A 8 -10.89 -12.72 20.74
C ALA A 8 -11.85 -12.30 21.87
N LEU A 9 -13.15 -12.17 21.59
CA LEU A 9 -14.17 -11.81 22.57
C LEU A 9 -14.91 -13.03 23.15
N GLY A 10 -14.55 -14.25 22.77
CA GLY A 10 -15.23 -15.46 23.21
C GLY A 10 -16.52 -15.77 22.43
N GLN A 11 -16.74 -15.11 21.29
CA GLN A 11 -17.90 -15.36 20.43
C GLN A 11 -17.59 -16.49 19.44
N THR A 12 -18.59 -17.32 19.16
CA THR A 12 -18.45 -18.44 18.23
C THR A 12 -18.70 -18.00 16.79
N LEU A 13 -17.70 -18.18 15.93
CA LEU A 13 -17.81 -18.10 14.47
C LEU A 13 -17.95 -19.50 13.86
N TYR A 14 -18.54 -19.56 12.68
CA TYR A 14 -18.90 -20.80 12.01
C TYR A 14 -18.19 -20.91 10.66
N TYR A 15 -17.73 -22.11 10.32
CA TYR A 15 -17.36 -22.44 8.95
C TYR A 15 -18.59 -22.88 8.17
N SER A 16 -18.56 -22.72 6.84
CA SER A 16 -19.62 -23.24 5.98
C SER A 16 -19.90 -24.72 6.21
N GLY A 17 -21.18 -25.10 6.27
CA GLY A 17 -21.59 -26.49 6.39
C GLY A 17 -21.24 -27.34 5.16
N THR A 18 -21.31 -28.66 5.31
CA THR A 18 -20.95 -29.60 4.23
C THR A 18 -21.86 -29.45 3.01
N SER A 19 -21.26 -29.24 1.84
CA SER A 19 -22.00 -29.14 0.58
C SER A 19 -22.77 -30.42 0.24
N THR A 20 -23.95 -30.22 -0.35
CA THR A 20 -24.92 -31.22 -0.77
C THR A 20 -25.13 -31.23 -2.29
N SER A 21 -24.76 -30.15 -2.98
CA SER A 21 -24.71 -30.08 -4.45
C SER A 21 -23.41 -29.43 -4.96
N TRP A 22 -23.13 -29.64 -6.25
CA TRP A 22 -21.91 -29.20 -6.92
C TRP A 22 -22.24 -28.58 -8.29
N PHE A 23 -21.74 -27.38 -8.54
CA PHE A 23 -22.01 -26.61 -9.75
C PHE A 23 -20.73 -26.13 -10.41
N SER A 24 -20.75 -25.98 -11.73
CA SER A 24 -19.62 -25.43 -12.50
C SER A 24 -20.12 -24.36 -13.45
N ALA A 25 -19.35 -23.28 -13.57
CA ALA A 25 -19.60 -22.19 -14.50
C ALA A 25 -19.25 -22.54 -15.96
N THR A 26 -18.68 -23.71 -16.26
CA THR A 26 -18.38 -24.08 -17.64
C THR A 26 -19.65 -24.13 -18.48
N GLY A 27 -19.72 -23.26 -19.50
CA GLY A 27 -20.91 -23.13 -20.35
C GLY A 27 -22.10 -22.47 -19.66
N SER A 28 -21.91 -21.88 -18.47
CA SER A 28 -22.91 -21.01 -17.87
C SER A 28 -23.05 -19.72 -18.67
N GLY A 29 -24.15 -19.02 -18.45
CA GLY A 29 -24.26 -17.62 -18.83
C GLY A 29 -23.46 -16.72 -17.87
N PRO A 30 -23.74 -15.41 -17.88
CA PRO A 30 -23.08 -14.45 -16.99
C PRO A 30 -23.42 -14.63 -15.51
N THR A 31 -24.41 -15.48 -15.19
CA THR A 31 -24.82 -15.77 -13.81
C THR A 31 -25.07 -17.26 -13.66
N LEU A 32 -24.58 -17.82 -12.55
CA LEU A 32 -24.80 -19.20 -12.14
C LEU A 32 -25.48 -19.21 -10.77
N TYR A 33 -26.64 -19.85 -10.68
CA TYR A 33 -27.40 -19.99 -9.45
C TYR A 33 -27.23 -21.40 -8.89
N GLY A 34 -26.97 -21.48 -7.58
CA GLY A 34 -27.07 -22.70 -6.79
C GLY A 34 -28.52 -23.01 -6.40
N THR A 35 -28.68 -23.67 -5.25
CA THR A 35 -29.94 -24.15 -4.70
C THR A 35 -30.32 -23.35 -3.44
N ALA A 36 -31.06 -23.96 -2.51
CA ALA A 36 -31.34 -23.36 -1.20
C ALA A 36 -30.60 -24.10 -0.07
N GLY A 37 -29.86 -25.16 -0.42
CA GLY A 37 -29.00 -25.89 0.50
C GLY A 37 -27.54 -25.61 0.19
N ASN A 38 -26.67 -26.15 1.04
CA ASN A 38 -25.23 -25.92 0.96
C ASN A 38 -24.67 -26.46 -0.36
N ASP A 39 -24.03 -25.61 -1.13
CA ASP A 39 -23.52 -25.91 -2.45
C ASP A 39 -22.02 -25.63 -2.54
N SER A 40 -21.33 -26.34 -3.42
CA SER A 40 -20.00 -25.94 -3.87
C SER A 40 -20.09 -25.50 -5.32
N ILE A 41 -19.65 -24.28 -5.61
CA ILE A 41 -19.82 -23.63 -6.90
C ILE A 41 -18.45 -23.24 -7.44
N TRP A 42 -18.06 -23.84 -8.57
CA TRP A 42 -16.78 -23.60 -9.22
C TRP A 42 -16.93 -22.61 -10.38
N GLY A 43 -16.11 -21.56 -10.36
CA GLY A 43 -15.92 -20.67 -11.50
C GLY A 43 -15.28 -21.37 -12.71
N ASP A 44 -15.06 -20.62 -13.77
CA ASP A 44 -14.36 -21.07 -14.96
C ASP A 44 -13.52 -19.90 -15.48
N GLY A 45 -12.24 -20.13 -15.76
CA GLY A 45 -11.31 -19.09 -16.18
C GLY A 45 -11.61 -18.47 -17.56
N SER A 46 -12.53 -19.06 -18.32
CA SER A 46 -12.99 -18.56 -19.62
C SER A 46 -14.36 -17.88 -19.57
N VAL A 47 -15.04 -17.90 -18.42
CA VAL A 47 -16.40 -17.39 -18.26
C VAL A 47 -16.41 -16.25 -17.26
N ASN A 48 -16.79 -15.06 -17.73
CA ASN A 48 -17.14 -13.97 -16.83
C ASN A 48 -18.49 -14.29 -16.17
N VAL A 49 -18.45 -14.69 -14.90
CA VAL A 49 -19.61 -15.24 -14.17
C VAL A 49 -19.75 -14.58 -12.81
N THR A 50 -20.99 -14.28 -12.44
CA THR A 50 -21.40 -14.04 -11.05
C THR A 50 -22.08 -15.29 -10.49
N MET A 51 -21.53 -15.86 -9.43
CA MET A 51 -22.07 -17.03 -8.75
C MET A 51 -22.93 -16.59 -7.57
N VAL A 52 -24.12 -17.18 -7.44
CA VAL A 52 -25.10 -16.91 -6.38
C VAL A 52 -25.54 -18.25 -5.79
N GLY A 53 -25.18 -18.51 -4.55
CA GLY A 53 -25.31 -19.84 -3.94
C GLY A 53 -26.71 -20.17 -3.47
N GLY A 54 -27.34 -19.31 -2.67
CA GLY A 54 -28.67 -19.60 -2.17
C GLY A 54 -28.94 -19.06 -0.78
N THR A 55 -29.61 -19.87 0.04
CA THR A 55 -29.86 -19.64 1.48
C THR A 55 -29.15 -20.68 2.36
N GLY A 56 -28.28 -21.49 1.76
CA GLY A 56 -27.49 -22.50 2.46
C GLY A 56 -26.07 -21.99 2.68
N ASP A 57 -25.26 -22.77 3.39
CA ASP A 57 -23.85 -22.42 3.56
C ASP A 57 -23.09 -22.87 2.30
N ASP A 58 -22.74 -21.92 1.43
CA ASP A 58 -22.13 -22.22 0.14
C ASP A 58 -20.61 -21.97 0.12
N ILE A 59 -19.93 -22.67 -0.79
CA ILE A 59 -18.48 -22.49 -1.02
C ILE A 59 -18.27 -22.12 -2.48
N TYR A 60 -17.72 -20.92 -2.69
CA TYR A 60 -17.46 -20.33 -4.00
C TYR A 60 -15.97 -20.46 -4.32
N TYR A 61 -15.65 -21.24 -5.35
CA TYR A 61 -14.28 -21.43 -5.81
C TYR A 61 -14.00 -20.52 -7.01
N LEU A 62 -13.23 -19.46 -6.79
CA LEU A 62 -12.87 -18.51 -7.85
C LEU A 62 -11.59 -18.95 -8.55
N TYR A 63 -11.63 -19.09 -9.87
CA TYR A 63 -10.46 -19.54 -10.65
C TYR A 63 -9.74 -18.40 -11.38
N SER A 64 -10.39 -17.25 -11.54
CA SER A 64 -9.84 -16.09 -12.25
C SER A 64 -10.46 -14.79 -11.76
N SER A 65 -9.81 -13.65 -12.04
CA SER A 65 -10.28 -12.32 -11.67
C SER A 65 -11.59 -11.90 -12.35
N ILE A 66 -12.05 -12.65 -13.35
CA ILE A 66 -13.35 -12.46 -14.01
C ILE A 66 -14.47 -13.30 -13.38
N ASN A 67 -14.19 -14.04 -12.31
CA ASN A 67 -15.20 -14.77 -11.54
C ASN A 67 -15.56 -13.96 -10.29
N HIS A 68 -16.86 -13.79 -10.06
CA HIS A 68 -17.40 -13.02 -8.95
C HIS A 68 -18.38 -13.87 -8.14
N ALA A 69 -18.50 -13.59 -6.85
CA ALA A 69 -19.49 -14.17 -5.96
C ALA A 69 -20.42 -13.06 -5.43
N SER A 70 -21.68 -13.39 -5.19
CA SER A 70 -22.67 -12.45 -4.66
C SER A 70 -23.60 -13.17 -3.70
N GLU A 71 -23.78 -12.58 -2.53
CA GLU A 71 -24.56 -13.14 -1.45
C GLU A 71 -25.58 -12.13 -0.92
N ALA A 72 -26.78 -12.63 -0.59
CA ALA A 72 -27.81 -11.83 0.04
C ALA A 72 -27.60 -11.77 1.56
N PRO A 73 -28.06 -10.71 2.25
CA PRO A 73 -27.93 -10.63 3.70
C PRO A 73 -28.62 -11.81 4.42
N GLY A 74 -27.89 -12.47 5.32
CA GLY A 74 -28.40 -13.56 6.15
C GLY A 74 -28.71 -14.84 5.37
N ALA A 75 -27.96 -15.10 4.30
CA ALA A 75 -28.19 -16.21 3.38
C ALA A 75 -27.41 -17.48 3.72
N GLY A 76 -26.72 -17.54 4.86
CA GLY A 76 -25.96 -18.72 5.23
C GLY A 76 -24.74 -18.32 6.04
N VAL A 77 -23.79 -19.24 6.11
CA VAL A 77 -22.40 -18.97 6.45
C VAL A 77 -21.56 -19.39 5.25
N ASP A 78 -21.04 -18.42 4.50
CA ASP A 78 -20.52 -18.68 3.16
C ASP A 78 -19.00 -18.50 3.09
N THR A 79 -18.36 -19.28 2.22
CA THR A 79 -16.90 -19.27 2.04
C THR A 79 -16.51 -18.91 0.61
N ILE A 80 -15.64 -17.93 0.46
CA ILE A 80 -14.90 -17.73 -0.79
C ILE A 80 -13.54 -18.42 -0.69
N ASN A 81 -13.23 -19.26 -1.68
CA ASN A 81 -11.97 -19.97 -1.80
C ASN A 81 -11.26 -19.59 -3.10
N THR A 82 -10.03 -19.10 -3.00
CA THR A 82 -9.25 -18.62 -4.14
C THR A 82 -7.74 -18.79 -3.91
N TRP A 83 -6.97 -18.64 -4.98
CA TRP A 83 -5.50 -18.61 -4.97
C TRP A 83 -4.95 -17.22 -5.30
N MET A 84 -5.83 -16.28 -5.64
CA MET A 84 -5.51 -14.90 -6.01
C MET A 84 -5.75 -13.98 -4.83
N ASP A 85 -5.25 -12.75 -4.96
CA ASP A 85 -5.60 -11.62 -4.10
C ASP A 85 -7.12 -11.44 -4.01
N TYR A 86 -7.62 -11.20 -2.80
CA TYR A 86 -9.07 -11.10 -2.60
C TYR A 86 -9.47 -10.25 -1.40
N THR A 87 -10.52 -9.45 -1.61
CA THR A 87 -11.29 -8.77 -0.57
C THR A 87 -12.70 -9.33 -0.55
N LEU A 88 -13.18 -9.74 0.63
CA LEU A 88 -14.55 -10.24 0.78
C LEU A 88 -15.57 -9.15 0.40
N PRO A 89 -16.54 -9.47 -0.49
CA PRO A 89 -17.74 -8.66 -0.63
C PRO A 89 -18.54 -8.68 0.68
N ALA A 90 -19.50 -7.75 0.79
CA ALA A 90 -20.43 -7.76 1.91
C ALA A 90 -21.21 -9.09 2.01
N ASN A 91 -21.62 -9.43 3.23
CA ASN A 91 -22.38 -10.60 3.63
C ASN A 91 -21.61 -11.93 3.69
N PHE A 92 -20.41 -12.04 3.13
CA PHE A 92 -19.61 -13.27 3.28
C PHE A 92 -18.93 -13.35 4.65
N GLU A 93 -18.92 -14.53 5.26
CA GLU A 93 -18.27 -14.76 6.56
C GLU A 93 -16.86 -15.33 6.49
N ASN A 94 -16.53 -16.11 5.44
CA ASN A 94 -15.27 -16.85 5.41
C ASN A 94 -14.48 -16.61 4.12
N LEU A 95 -13.15 -16.48 4.27
CA LEU A 95 -12.22 -16.36 3.16
C LEU A 95 -11.08 -17.37 3.29
N THR A 96 -10.74 -18.03 2.19
CA THR A 96 -9.53 -18.84 2.08
C THR A 96 -8.71 -18.41 0.87
N VAL A 97 -7.45 -18.02 1.10
CA VAL A 97 -6.49 -17.60 0.06
C VAL A 97 -5.23 -18.44 0.16
N THR A 98 -4.90 -19.22 -0.87
CA THR A 98 -3.83 -20.25 -0.79
C THR A 98 -2.55 -19.95 -1.59
N GLY A 99 -2.52 -18.87 -2.39
CA GLY A 99 -1.35 -18.48 -3.19
C GLY A 99 -0.26 -17.79 -2.39
N ASP A 100 0.95 -17.70 -2.94
CA ASP A 100 2.08 -17.00 -2.33
C ASP A 100 2.09 -15.50 -2.67
N GLY A 101 2.45 -14.67 -1.70
CA GLY A 101 2.47 -13.21 -1.82
C GLY A 101 1.09 -12.60 -2.07
N ARG A 102 0.04 -13.13 -1.43
CA ARG A 102 -1.36 -12.72 -1.67
C ARG A 102 -1.95 -11.92 -0.53
N HIS A 103 -2.87 -11.02 -0.82
CA HIS A 103 -3.72 -10.44 0.22
C HIS A 103 -5.04 -11.19 0.40
N ALA A 104 -5.49 -11.25 1.65
CA ALA A 104 -6.77 -11.79 2.07
C ALA A 104 -7.45 -10.79 3.01
N PHE A 105 -8.34 -9.96 2.46
CA PHE A 105 -9.02 -8.91 3.19
C PHE A 105 -10.46 -9.29 3.47
N GLY A 106 -10.91 -9.08 4.70
CA GLY A 106 -12.29 -9.31 5.12
C GLY A 106 -13.22 -8.14 4.78
N ASN A 107 -14.35 -8.09 5.46
CA ASN A 107 -15.39 -7.09 5.27
C ASN A 107 -15.78 -6.43 6.60
N SER A 108 -17.05 -6.12 6.83
CA SER A 108 -17.52 -5.45 8.05
C SER A 108 -18.14 -6.41 9.09
N ALA A 109 -18.10 -7.71 8.84
CA ALA A 109 -18.63 -8.76 9.70
C ALA A 109 -17.49 -9.51 10.38
N ASP A 110 -17.81 -10.28 11.43
CA ASP A 110 -16.83 -11.16 12.07
C ASP A 110 -16.47 -12.31 11.09
N ASN A 111 -15.26 -12.27 10.55
CA ASN A 111 -14.78 -13.16 9.50
C ASN A 111 -13.85 -14.27 10.04
N ILE A 112 -13.85 -15.41 9.36
CA ILE A 112 -12.76 -16.39 9.45
C ILE A 112 -11.93 -16.29 8.17
N ILE A 113 -10.68 -15.83 8.30
CA ILE A 113 -9.76 -15.69 7.16
C ILE A 113 -8.61 -16.67 7.32
N THR A 114 -8.42 -17.51 6.31
CA THR A 114 -7.39 -18.56 6.28
C THR A 114 -6.45 -18.37 5.10
N GLY A 115 -5.17 -18.21 5.40
CA GLY A 115 -4.07 -18.24 4.45
C GLY A 115 -3.68 -19.66 4.03
N GLY A 116 -2.64 -19.74 3.22
CA GLY A 116 -2.15 -20.94 2.57
C GLY A 116 -0.84 -21.42 3.18
N THR A 117 0.06 -21.91 2.33
CA THR A 117 1.42 -22.32 2.72
C THR A 117 2.50 -21.35 2.24
N GLY A 118 2.11 -20.27 1.57
CA GLY A 118 3.00 -19.16 1.17
C GLY A 118 2.70 -17.93 2.02
N SER A 119 3.38 -16.81 1.78
CA SER A 119 3.13 -15.58 2.52
C SER A 119 1.79 -14.92 2.16
N GLN A 120 1.03 -14.48 3.16
CA GLN A 120 -0.17 -13.67 3.01
C GLN A 120 -0.07 -12.31 3.71
N THR A 121 -0.74 -11.31 3.14
CA THR A 121 -1.15 -10.09 3.86
C THR A 121 -2.61 -10.22 4.26
N ILE A 122 -2.90 -10.31 5.56
CA ILE A 122 -4.23 -10.59 6.08
C ILE A 122 -4.75 -9.36 6.81
N ASP A 123 -5.95 -8.89 6.46
CA ASP A 123 -6.70 -7.87 7.21
C ASP A 123 -8.11 -8.41 7.44
N GLY A 124 -8.55 -8.47 8.69
CA GLY A 124 -9.90 -8.93 9.05
C GLY A 124 -11.02 -8.03 8.53
N GLY A 125 -10.71 -6.77 8.21
CA GLY A 125 -11.68 -5.72 8.00
C GLY A 125 -12.17 -5.20 9.35
N ALA A 126 -13.45 -4.84 9.44
CA ALA A 126 -14.08 -4.51 10.71
C ALA A 126 -14.88 -5.71 11.22
N GLY A 127 -14.94 -5.90 12.53
CA GLY A 127 -15.50 -7.11 13.13
C GLY A 127 -14.61 -7.60 14.25
N ASN A 128 -14.85 -8.82 14.70
CA ASN A 128 -14.00 -9.50 15.67
C ASN A 128 -13.59 -10.83 15.06
N ASP A 129 -12.48 -10.81 14.34
CA ASP A 129 -12.13 -11.81 13.35
C ASP A 129 -11.27 -12.92 13.93
N VAL A 130 -11.22 -14.02 13.18
CA VAL A 130 -10.27 -15.11 13.41
C VAL A 130 -9.38 -15.25 12.19
N LEU A 131 -8.10 -14.94 12.38
CA LEU A 131 -7.09 -14.92 11.36
C LEU A 131 -6.15 -16.12 11.52
N ILE A 132 -5.97 -16.86 10.44
CA ILE A 132 -5.11 -18.04 10.36
C ILE A 132 -4.14 -17.77 9.20
N GLY A 133 -2.85 -17.63 9.50
CA GLY A 133 -1.82 -17.39 8.48
C GLY A 133 -1.55 -18.64 7.65
N GLY A 134 -1.46 -19.79 8.33
CA GLY A 134 -1.09 -21.06 7.73
C GLY A 134 0.42 -21.27 7.84
N GLY A 135 1.14 -21.16 6.74
CA GLY A 135 2.60 -21.17 6.76
C GLY A 135 3.17 -20.23 5.72
N GLY A 136 4.43 -19.87 5.87
CA GLY A 136 5.00 -18.72 5.16
C GLY A 136 5.16 -17.56 6.15
N ALA A 137 5.76 -16.47 5.69
CA ALA A 137 5.92 -15.26 6.50
C ALA A 137 4.71 -14.35 6.26
N ASP A 138 3.77 -14.32 7.19
CA ASP A 138 2.51 -13.60 7.03
C ASP A 138 2.56 -12.20 7.64
N THR A 139 1.74 -11.28 7.15
CA THR A 139 1.55 -9.95 7.73
C THR A 139 0.09 -9.76 8.09
N PHE A 140 -0.20 -9.64 9.39
CA PHE A 140 -1.54 -9.37 9.91
C PHE A 140 -1.71 -7.87 10.15
N ILE A 141 -2.70 -7.25 9.52
CA ILE A 141 -3.00 -5.82 9.61
C ILE A 141 -4.18 -5.61 10.55
N PHE A 142 -4.02 -4.68 11.49
CA PHE A 142 -5.07 -4.23 12.40
C PHE A 142 -5.18 -2.73 12.33
N THR A 143 -6.40 -2.22 12.14
CA THR A 143 -6.66 -0.79 12.06
C THR A 143 -7.56 -0.35 13.20
N LYS A 144 -7.18 0.71 13.90
CA LYS A 144 -7.97 1.26 14.99
C LYS A 144 -9.42 1.54 14.58
N GLY A 145 -10.36 1.04 15.38
CA GLY A 145 -11.79 1.14 15.12
C GLY A 145 -12.39 -0.08 14.42
N ASN A 146 -11.57 -1.05 14.02
CA ASN A 146 -12.03 -2.25 13.34
C ASN A 146 -12.39 -3.41 14.29
N GLY A 147 -12.17 -3.32 15.60
CA GLY A 147 -12.62 -4.32 16.57
C GLY A 147 -11.50 -5.13 17.21
N SER A 148 -11.74 -6.41 17.49
CA SER A 148 -10.84 -7.27 18.26
C SER A 148 -10.66 -8.66 17.68
N ASP A 149 -9.41 -9.00 17.38
CA ASP A 149 -9.12 -10.13 16.51
C ASP A 149 -8.23 -11.17 17.18
N LEU A 150 -8.33 -12.40 16.69
CA LEU A 150 -7.55 -13.54 17.14
C LEU A 150 -6.65 -14.04 16.01
N ILE A 151 -5.33 -14.08 16.23
CA ILE A 151 -4.41 -14.85 15.39
C ILE A 151 -4.20 -16.22 16.02
N THR A 152 -4.46 -17.29 15.25
CA THR A 152 -4.44 -18.66 15.79
C THR A 152 -3.08 -19.36 15.74
N ASP A 153 -2.18 -18.91 14.86
CA ASP A 153 -0.97 -19.63 14.48
C ASP A 153 0.25 -18.72 14.24
N PHE A 154 0.28 -17.54 14.88
CA PHE A 154 1.35 -16.54 14.72
C PHE A 154 2.76 -17.16 14.83
N GLY A 155 3.53 -17.10 13.77
CA GLY A 155 4.89 -17.64 13.62
C GLY A 155 5.98 -16.72 14.16
N SER A 156 7.24 -17.12 13.96
CA SER A 156 8.42 -16.28 14.23
C SER A 156 8.78 -15.37 13.05
N ASP A 157 8.33 -15.74 11.86
CA ASP A 157 8.47 -15.05 10.59
C ASP A 157 7.29 -14.11 10.28
N ASP A 158 6.20 -14.25 11.04
CA ASP A 158 5.03 -13.39 10.90
C ASP A 158 5.24 -11.99 11.48
N LYS A 159 4.49 -11.04 10.91
CA LYS A 159 4.47 -9.64 11.30
C LYS A 159 3.06 -9.18 11.64
N VAL A 160 2.97 -8.20 12.52
CA VAL A 160 1.77 -7.46 12.88
C VAL A 160 1.96 -6.00 12.53
N ARG A 161 1.04 -5.44 11.75
CA ARG A 161 0.95 -4.01 11.43
C ARG A 161 -0.18 -3.37 12.20
N LEU A 162 0.16 -2.41 13.06
CA LEU A 162 -0.79 -1.73 13.96
C LEU A 162 -1.10 -0.31 13.48
N ASN A 163 -2.09 -0.18 12.60
CA ASN A 163 -2.50 1.08 12.01
C ASN A 163 -3.24 1.98 13.02
N GLN A 164 -2.69 3.18 13.23
CA GLN A 164 -3.33 4.28 13.98
C GLN A 164 -3.56 4.03 15.48
N TYR A 165 -2.89 3.03 16.08
CA TYR A 165 -2.94 2.77 17.52
C TYR A 165 -2.03 3.67 18.37
N GLY A 166 -1.10 4.40 17.73
CA GLY A 166 -0.17 5.31 18.43
C GLY A 166 0.93 4.59 19.22
N LEU A 167 1.11 3.29 18.98
CA LEU A 167 2.25 2.51 19.47
C LEU A 167 3.43 2.72 18.50
N THR A 168 4.55 3.22 19.00
CA THR A 168 5.76 3.57 18.23
C THR A 168 6.99 2.73 18.60
N SER A 169 6.89 1.87 19.63
CA SER A 169 7.99 1.00 20.03
C SER A 169 7.52 -0.35 20.58
N PHE A 170 8.37 -1.37 20.46
CA PHE A 170 8.08 -2.70 21.00
C PHE A 170 7.94 -2.70 22.53
N ASP A 171 8.66 -1.83 23.25
CA ASP A 171 8.49 -1.68 24.69
C ASP A 171 7.07 -1.23 25.07
N GLN A 172 6.46 -0.35 24.26
CA GLN A 172 5.05 0.02 24.45
C GLN A 172 4.12 -1.17 24.20
N VAL A 173 4.35 -1.94 23.13
CA VAL A 173 3.62 -3.19 22.87
C VAL A 173 3.69 -4.12 24.08
N VAL A 174 4.90 -4.41 24.57
CA VAL A 174 5.13 -5.30 25.72
C VAL A 174 4.41 -4.82 26.97
N SER A 175 4.41 -3.50 27.22
CA SER A 175 3.73 -2.92 28.38
C SER A 175 2.20 -3.05 28.35
N HIS A 176 1.63 -3.37 27.18
CA HIS A 176 0.19 -3.60 26.96
C HIS A 176 -0.18 -5.09 26.90
N LEU A 177 0.78 -6.00 27.08
CA LEU A 177 0.54 -7.44 27.03
C LEU A 177 0.01 -8.00 28.35
N THR A 178 -0.98 -8.87 28.28
CA THR A 178 -1.52 -9.64 29.39
C THR A 178 -1.64 -11.12 29.01
N GLN A 179 -1.11 -12.01 29.86
CA GLN A 179 -1.28 -13.46 29.66
C GLN A 179 -2.68 -13.90 30.10
N GLU A 180 -3.41 -14.57 29.22
CA GLU A 180 -4.76 -15.11 29.43
C GLU A 180 -4.78 -16.63 29.17
N GLY A 181 -4.51 -17.43 30.22
CA GLY A 181 -4.39 -18.88 30.07
C GLY A 181 -3.22 -19.24 29.17
N ALA A 182 -3.49 -19.88 28.03
CA ALA A 182 -2.48 -20.19 27.02
C ALA A 182 -2.27 -19.04 26.01
N ASN A 183 -3.17 -18.06 25.96
CA ASN A 183 -3.16 -17.00 24.95
C ASN A 183 -2.53 -15.73 25.52
N LEU A 184 -2.00 -14.89 24.64
CA LEU A 184 -1.46 -13.60 24.97
C LEU A 184 -2.34 -12.51 24.37
N ARG A 185 -2.83 -11.59 25.20
CA ARG A 185 -3.66 -10.46 24.77
C ARG A 185 -2.80 -9.20 24.73
N LEU A 186 -2.84 -8.49 23.61
CA LEU A 186 -2.39 -7.11 23.47
C LEU A 186 -3.60 -6.18 23.61
N ASP A 187 -3.61 -5.33 24.64
CA ASP A 187 -4.61 -4.26 24.77
C ASP A 187 -4.25 -3.10 23.83
N LEU A 188 -5.10 -2.86 22.83
CA LEU A 188 -4.90 -1.81 21.83
C LEU A 188 -5.54 -0.47 22.27
N GLY A 189 -6.17 -0.44 23.45
CA GLY A 189 -6.94 0.70 23.93
C GLY A 189 -8.31 0.80 23.25
N GLY A 190 -9.16 1.72 23.73
CA GLY A 190 -10.50 1.92 23.14
C GLY A 190 -11.48 0.75 23.29
N GLY A 191 -11.10 -0.31 24.01
CA GLY A 191 -11.84 -1.57 24.10
C GLY A 191 -11.46 -2.60 23.04
N GLU A 192 -10.48 -2.29 22.20
CA GLU A 192 -9.96 -3.17 21.15
C GLU A 192 -8.77 -4.01 21.65
N SER A 193 -8.57 -5.16 21.04
CA SER A 193 -7.52 -6.07 21.43
C SER A 193 -7.11 -7.01 20.32
N LEU A 194 -5.84 -7.37 20.31
CA LEU A 194 -5.31 -8.46 19.51
C LEU A 194 -4.96 -9.62 20.43
N VAL A 195 -5.43 -10.82 20.11
CA VAL A 195 -5.12 -12.04 20.86
C VAL A 195 -4.25 -12.95 20.00
N PHE A 196 -3.13 -13.39 20.56
CA PHE A 196 -2.26 -14.41 19.99
C PHE A 196 -2.52 -15.73 20.69
N ALA A 197 -3.03 -16.72 19.95
CA ALA A 197 -3.30 -18.04 20.52
C ALA A 197 -2.02 -18.79 20.87
N ASN A 198 -1.98 -19.44 22.04
CA ASN A 198 -0.86 -20.29 22.47
C ASN A 198 0.51 -19.58 22.47
N LYS A 199 0.54 -18.30 22.83
CA LYS A 199 1.75 -17.48 22.94
C LYS A 199 1.97 -16.94 24.33
N THR A 200 3.23 -16.62 24.60
CA THR A 200 3.71 -15.84 25.74
C THR A 200 4.48 -14.64 25.23
N ALA A 201 4.68 -13.63 26.08
CA ALA A 201 5.45 -12.44 25.70
C ALA A 201 6.89 -12.75 25.26
N ALA A 202 7.45 -13.90 25.67
CA ALA A 202 8.80 -14.33 25.27
C ALA A 202 8.86 -14.89 23.84
N ASP A 203 7.71 -15.19 23.24
CA ASP A 203 7.61 -15.70 21.87
C ASP A 203 7.50 -14.57 20.83
N LEU A 204 7.48 -13.30 21.27
CA LEU A 204 7.36 -12.12 20.42
C LEU A 204 8.69 -11.39 20.32
N HIS A 205 9.00 -10.89 19.12
CA HIS A 205 10.20 -10.12 18.83
C HIS A 205 9.87 -8.77 18.19
N SER A 206 10.73 -7.77 18.37
CA SER A 206 10.48 -6.40 17.93
C SER A 206 10.38 -6.24 16.41
N ASP A 207 11.10 -7.05 15.65
CA ASP A 207 11.09 -7.09 14.19
C ASP A 207 9.79 -7.64 13.59
N GLN A 208 8.96 -8.27 14.42
CA GLN A 208 7.61 -8.71 14.05
C GLN A 208 6.58 -7.58 14.13
N PHE A 209 6.91 -6.40 14.64
CA PHE A 209 5.94 -5.32 14.85
C PHE A 209 6.23 -4.13 13.96
N GLN A 210 5.30 -3.91 13.03
CA GLN A 210 5.19 -2.74 12.19
C GLN A 210 4.37 -1.67 12.93
N LEU A 211 5.08 -0.66 13.46
CA LEU A 211 4.56 0.31 14.42
C LEU A 211 4.55 1.74 13.85
N GLY A 212 3.90 2.63 14.58
CA GLY A 212 3.79 4.05 14.23
C GLY A 212 5.14 4.78 14.25
N LEU A 213 5.26 5.83 13.44
CA LEU A 213 6.40 6.72 13.41
C LEU A 213 6.50 7.50 14.73
N ASP A 214 7.65 7.41 15.39
CA ASP A 214 7.99 8.32 16.47
C ASP A 214 8.44 9.66 15.90
N ARG A 215 7.57 10.67 16.04
CA ARG A 215 7.84 12.03 15.55
C ARG A 215 8.57 12.91 16.59
N SER A 216 8.88 12.40 17.78
CA SER A 216 9.41 13.21 18.88
C SER A 216 10.81 13.77 18.63
N ASP A 217 11.61 13.10 17.81
CA ASP A 217 12.98 13.49 17.43
C ASP A 217 13.06 14.10 16.00
N LEU A 218 11.92 14.51 15.43
CA LEU A 218 11.83 15.08 14.08
C LEU A 218 11.67 16.61 14.13
N THR A 219 12.57 17.32 13.45
CA THR A 219 12.49 18.79 13.28
C THR A 219 12.11 19.14 11.85
N GLN A 220 11.00 19.84 11.62
CA GLN A 220 10.54 20.19 10.26
C GLN A 220 11.52 21.13 9.56
N THR A 221 12.05 20.72 8.40
CA THR A 221 13.01 21.47 7.57
C THR A 221 12.39 22.01 6.28
N PHE A 222 11.34 21.37 5.78
CA PHE A 222 10.58 21.79 4.60
C PHE A 222 9.09 21.60 4.82
N SER A 223 8.28 22.50 4.26
CA SER A 223 6.83 22.34 4.19
C SER A 223 6.24 23.16 3.07
N ASP A 224 5.34 22.55 2.32
CA ASP A 224 4.38 23.23 1.46
C ASP A 224 3.00 22.61 1.69
N ASP A 225 2.07 23.39 2.24
CA ASP A 225 0.66 23.01 2.45
C ASP A 225 -0.22 23.39 1.25
N PHE A 226 0.38 23.71 0.10
CA PHE A 226 -0.26 24.01 -1.18
C PHE A 226 -1.45 24.98 -1.12
N ASN A 227 -1.42 25.97 -0.22
CA ASN A 227 -2.36 27.09 -0.23
C ASN A 227 -2.27 27.90 -1.54
N THR A 228 -1.10 27.88 -2.18
CA THR A 228 -0.83 28.35 -3.54
C THR A 228 0.33 27.54 -4.13
N LEU A 229 0.35 27.30 -5.44
CA LEU A 229 1.53 26.71 -6.08
C LEU A 229 2.59 27.77 -6.36
N SER A 230 3.75 27.62 -5.73
CA SER A 230 4.89 28.54 -5.85
C SER A 230 5.94 27.99 -6.82
N LEU A 231 5.76 28.24 -8.12
CA LEU A 231 6.72 27.81 -9.13
C LEU A 231 8.01 28.63 -9.07
N HIS A 232 9.14 27.93 -9.15
CA HIS A 232 10.46 28.54 -9.12
C HIS A 232 10.73 29.36 -10.40
N GLN A 233 11.12 30.62 -10.22
CA GLN A 233 11.45 31.59 -11.26
C GLN A 233 12.71 32.35 -10.86
N GLY A 234 13.88 31.81 -11.23
CA GLY A 234 15.17 32.43 -10.99
C GLY A 234 15.68 32.29 -9.56
N THR A 235 15.19 33.10 -8.63
CA THR A 235 15.60 33.09 -7.19
C THR A 235 14.43 33.11 -6.22
N GLN A 236 13.21 33.02 -6.74
CA GLN A 236 11.97 33.01 -5.97
C GLN A 236 11.16 31.79 -6.35
N GLY A 237 10.33 31.31 -5.41
CA GLY A 237 9.50 30.13 -5.61
C GLY A 237 10.15 28.86 -5.06
N THR A 238 9.38 27.78 -5.08
CA THR A 238 9.73 26.51 -4.42
C THR A 238 9.95 25.40 -5.45
N TRP A 239 9.05 25.26 -6.42
CA TRP A 239 8.98 24.07 -7.26
C TRP A 239 9.43 24.32 -8.69
N ASP A 240 10.41 23.55 -9.16
CA ASP A 240 10.74 23.45 -10.57
C ASP A 240 9.74 22.51 -11.27
N ALA A 241 9.13 22.96 -12.38
CA ALA A 241 8.11 22.21 -13.11
C ALA A 241 8.67 21.38 -14.30
N LYS A 242 9.94 21.00 -14.21
CA LYS A 242 10.66 20.15 -15.17
C LYS A 242 11.91 19.59 -14.49
N TYR A 243 12.46 18.50 -15.03
CA TYR A 243 13.79 18.05 -14.61
C TYR A 243 14.84 19.14 -14.84
N TRP A 244 15.87 19.17 -13.99
CA TRP A 244 16.92 20.18 -14.05
C TRP A 244 17.66 20.16 -15.41
N TRP A 245 17.85 18.97 -15.99
CA TRP A 245 18.46 18.75 -17.30
C TRP A 245 17.49 18.91 -18.48
N ALA A 246 16.18 18.96 -18.23
CA ALA A 246 15.19 19.01 -19.30
C ALA A 246 15.18 20.37 -20.03
N PRO A 247 14.87 20.38 -21.34
CA PRO A 247 14.61 21.62 -22.07
C PRO A 247 13.48 22.45 -21.46
N ASP A 248 13.43 23.75 -21.77
CA ASP A 248 12.40 24.66 -21.25
C ASP A 248 10.97 24.18 -21.55
N LYS A 249 10.74 23.52 -22.69
CA LYS A 249 9.43 23.00 -23.09
C LYS A 249 8.93 21.82 -22.24
N GLY A 250 9.77 21.26 -21.37
CA GLY A 250 9.49 20.03 -20.62
C GLY A 250 10.16 18.81 -21.23
N SER A 251 9.72 17.63 -20.82
CA SER A 251 10.32 16.34 -21.18
C SER A 251 9.38 15.17 -20.89
N SER A 252 9.82 13.96 -21.24
CA SER A 252 9.25 12.67 -20.83
C SER A 252 10.40 11.70 -20.57
N MET A 253 10.18 10.62 -19.82
CA MET A 253 11.17 9.54 -19.69
C MET A 253 10.92 8.43 -20.73
N THR A 254 11.89 7.52 -20.87
CA THR A 254 11.80 6.46 -21.88
C THR A 254 10.75 5.44 -21.48
N GLY A 255 9.74 5.22 -22.34
CA GLY A 255 8.67 4.24 -22.14
C GLY A 255 7.38 4.84 -21.57
N GLU A 256 7.44 6.07 -21.11
CA GLU A 256 6.28 6.88 -20.72
C GLU A 256 5.54 7.45 -21.93
N LEU A 257 4.26 7.78 -21.75
CA LEU A 257 3.35 8.23 -22.82
C LEU A 257 2.93 9.69 -22.66
N GLN A 258 3.21 10.30 -21.51
CA GLN A 258 2.95 11.69 -21.21
C GLN A 258 4.15 12.58 -21.51
N TRP A 259 3.89 13.83 -21.86
CA TRP A 259 4.85 14.92 -21.77
C TRP A 259 4.63 15.71 -20.48
N TYR A 260 5.64 15.84 -19.64
CA TYR A 260 5.61 16.74 -18.50
C TYR A 260 5.70 18.18 -18.99
N VAL A 261 4.59 18.92 -18.86
CA VAL A 261 4.48 20.29 -19.34
C VAL A 261 5.09 21.25 -18.33
N ASN A 262 6.08 22.03 -18.77
CA ASN A 262 6.51 23.21 -18.03
C ASN A 262 5.54 24.38 -18.32
N PRO A 263 4.72 24.81 -17.35
CA PRO A 263 3.73 25.88 -17.57
C PRO A 263 4.39 27.25 -17.82
N SER A 264 5.68 27.41 -17.51
CA SER A 264 6.43 28.64 -17.82
C SER A 264 6.79 28.76 -19.31
N TYR A 265 6.71 27.66 -20.07
CA TYR A 265 6.98 27.67 -21.51
C TYR A 265 5.71 28.05 -22.28
N ALA A 266 5.66 29.31 -22.72
CA ALA A 266 4.47 29.92 -23.32
C ALA A 266 3.78 29.08 -24.43
N PRO A 267 4.50 28.40 -25.35
CA PRO A 267 3.84 27.62 -26.41
C PRO A 267 3.00 26.43 -25.93
N THR A 268 3.28 25.86 -24.76
CA THR A 268 2.50 24.73 -24.19
C THR A 268 1.80 25.09 -22.88
N ALA A 269 1.93 26.34 -22.40
CA ALA A 269 1.36 26.80 -21.13
C ALA A 269 -0.17 26.65 -21.03
N SER A 270 -0.88 26.57 -22.15
CA SER A 270 -2.33 26.30 -22.16
C SER A 270 -2.69 24.89 -21.68
N ALA A 271 -1.73 23.95 -21.65
CA ALA A 271 -1.87 22.62 -21.09
C ALA A 271 -1.20 22.51 -19.71
N ASN A 272 -1.27 23.58 -18.90
CA ASN A 272 -0.81 23.56 -17.52
C ASN A 272 -1.49 22.42 -16.75
N PRO A 273 -0.73 21.42 -16.25
CA PRO A 273 -1.28 20.26 -15.58
C PRO A 273 -1.65 20.53 -14.12
N PHE A 274 -1.25 21.69 -13.58
CA PHE A 274 -1.38 22.03 -12.17
C PHE A 274 -2.56 22.94 -11.88
N SER A 275 -3.26 22.66 -10.78
CA SER A 275 -4.22 23.60 -10.18
C SER A 275 -4.17 23.51 -8.66
N VAL A 276 -4.57 24.58 -7.97
CA VAL A 276 -4.68 24.60 -6.51
C VAL A 276 -6.07 25.05 -6.13
N SER A 277 -6.72 24.28 -5.25
CA SER A 277 -8.05 24.58 -4.73
C SER A 277 -8.17 24.11 -3.29
N ASN A 278 -8.61 25.00 -2.39
CA ASN A 278 -8.83 24.69 -0.97
C ASN A 278 -7.61 24.04 -0.27
N GLY A 279 -6.40 24.50 -0.57
CA GLY A 279 -5.17 23.96 0.03
C GLY A 279 -4.67 22.66 -0.61
N VAL A 280 -5.31 22.18 -1.67
CA VAL A 280 -4.92 20.94 -2.37
C VAL A 280 -4.33 21.29 -3.73
N LEU A 281 -3.11 20.83 -3.98
CA LEU A 281 -2.52 20.78 -5.32
C LEU A 281 -3.09 19.59 -6.09
N THR A 282 -3.50 19.81 -7.33
CA THR A 282 -3.86 18.75 -8.27
C THR A 282 -2.85 18.72 -9.41
N ILE A 283 -2.23 17.57 -9.63
CA ILE A 283 -1.49 17.23 -10.86
C ILE A 283 -2.42 16.40 -11.74
N SER A 284 -2.69 16.86 -12.96
CA SER A 284 -3.59 16.17 -13.88
C SER A 284 -2.88 15.59 -15.10
N ALA A 285 -3.24 14.35 -15.45
CA ALA A 285 -2.86 13.69 -16.68
C ALA A 285 -4.05 13.67 -17.66
N LYS A 286 -3.85 14.14 -18.90
CA LYS A 286 -4.92 14.29 -19.90
C LYS A 286 -4.42 14.01 -21.32
N PRO A 287 -5.31 13.64 -22.26
CA PRO A 287 -4.96 13.55 -23.68
C PRO A 287 -4.36 14.86 -24.19
N THR A 288 -3.26 14.77 -24.93
CA THR A 288 -2.64 15.94 -25.54
C THR A 288 -3.60 16.57 -26.57
N PRO A 289 -3.92 17.87 -26.45
CA PRO A 289 -4.70 18.56 -27.49
C PRO A 289 -3.99 18.51 -28.84
N ASP A 290 -4.74 18.28 -29.94
CA ASP A 290 -4.18 18.17 -31.30
C ASP A 290 -3.26 19.35 -31.67
N ALA A 291 -3.62 20.56 -31.23
CA ALA A 291 -2.85 21.78 -31.48
C ALA A 291 -1.46 21.79 -30.82
N LEU A 292 -1.24 20.97 -29.80
CA LEU A 292 0.01 20.91 -29.03
C LEU A 292 0.88 19.72 -29.39
N LYS A 293 0.36 18.73 -30.14
CA LYS A 293 1.08 17.48 -30.47
C LYS A 293 2.51 17.67 -30.96
N SER A 294 2.72 18.55 -31.93
CA SER A 294 4.05 18.81 -32.49
C SER A 294 4.98 19.58 -31.54
N LEU A 295 4.44 20.21 -30.49
CA LEU A 295 5.19 20.95 -29.48
C LEU A 295 5.65 20.07 -28.32
N VAL A 296 5.00 18.93 -28.12
CA VAL A 296 5.29 17.93 -27.06
C VAL A 296 5.85 16.63 -27.62
N ASP A 297 6.59 16.71 -28.74
CA ASP A 297 7.23 15.57 -29.40
C ASP A 297 6.27 14.42 -29.73
N ASN A 298 5.00 14.76 -30.04
CA ASN A 298 3.90 13.87 -30.40
C ASN A 298 3.43 12.91 -29.29
N HIS A 299 3.76 13.15 -28.03
CA HIS A 299 3.24 12.38 -26.90
C HIS A 299 1.71 12.40 -26.87
N ASP A 300 1.11 11.30 -26.40
CA ASP A 300 -0.34 11.08 -26.37
C ASP A 300 -1.01 11.76 -25.19
N TYR A 301 -0.26 11.99 -24.12
CA TYR A 301 -0.75 12.61 -22.91
C TYR A 301 0.12 13.81 -22.52
N THR A 302 -0.45 14.71 -21.74
CA THR A 302 0.28 15.74 -20.99
C THR A 302 0.02 15.53 -19.52
N SER A 303 1.06 15.70 -18.70
CA SER A 303 0.98 15.62 -17.24
C SER A 303 1.95 16.61 -16.60
N GLY A 304 2.08 16.56 -15.27
CA GLY A 304 2.95 17.43 -14.49
C GLY A 304 3.96 16.68 -13.63
N LEU A 305 5.10 17.33 -13.42
CA LEU A 305 6.15 16.98 -12.48
C LEU A 305 6.57 18.24 -11.75
N LEU A 306 6.73 18.14 -10.44
CA LEU A 306 7.34 19.18 -9.60
C LEU A 306 8.54 18.60 -8.87
N ASN A 307 9.60 19.39 -8.70
CA ASN A 307 10.75 18.99 -7.89
C ASN A 307 11.38 20.18 -7.16
N THR A 308 12.21 19.88 -6.17
CA THR A 308 12.90 20.88 -5.35
C THR A 308 14.38 21.05 -5.67
N HIS A 309 14.87 20.57 -6.83
CA HIS A 309 16.32 20.54 -7.15
C HIS A 309 17.00 21.90 -6.94
N SER A 310 16.38 23.01 -7.37
CA SER A 310 16.98 24.34 -7.24
C SER A 310 16.79 24.99 -5.87
N THR A 311 15.99 24.41 -4.97
CA THR A 311 15.43 25.12 -3.80
C THR A 311 15.60 24.39 -2.47
N PHE A 312 15.56 23.06 -2.48
CA PHE A 312 15.68 22.25 -1.28
C PHE A 312 16.21 20.83 -1.60
N SER A 313 17.28 20.48 -0.89
CA SER A 313 17.80 19.12 -0.76
C SER A 313 18.22 18.93 0.70
N GLN A 314 18.21 17.68 1.17
CA GLN A 314 18.81 17.33 2.45
C GLN A 314 19.37 15.91 2.44
N THR A 315 20.31 15.63 3.33
CA THR A 315 20.78 14.27 3.60
C THR A 315 20.05 13.75 4.83
N TYR A 316 19.49 12.54 4.72
CA TYR A 316 18.71 11.89 5.76
C TYR A 316 17.44 12.68 6.17
N GLY A 317 16.65 12.08 7.05
CA GLY A 317 15.44 12.67 7.57
C GLY A 317 14.18 11.88 7.23
N TYR A 318 13.04 12.44 7.62
CA TYR A 318 11.74 11.93 7.26
C TYR A 318 11.15 12.80 6.15
N PHE A 319 10.73 12.19 5.04
CA PHE A 319 10.09 12.86 3.91
C PHE A 319 8.69 12.31 3.76
N GLU A 320 7.71 13.19 3.62
CA GLU A 320 6.29 12.79 3.60
C GLU A 320 5.50 13.60 2.59
N MET A 321 4.59 12.90 1.93
CA MET A 321 3.54 13.49 1.12
C MET A 321 2.19 12.95 1.58
N ARG A 322 1.23 13.86 1.80
CA ARG A 322 -0.18 13.49 1.98
C ARG A 322 -0.93 13.65 0.68
N ALA A 323 -1.40 12.54 0.09
CA ALA A 323 -2.00 12.55 -1.24
C ALA A 323 -3.15 11.55 -1.41
N GLU A 324 -4.06 11.88 -2.33
CA GLU A 324 -5.05 10.99 -2.93
C GLU A 324 -4.55 10.62 -4.33
N MET A 325 -4.36 9.32 -4.56
CA MET A 325 -3.75 8.77 -5.77
C MET A 325 -4.82 8.37 -6.79
N PRO A 326 -4.55 8.50 -8.10
CA PRO A 326 -5.48 8.04 -9.13
C PRO A 326 -5.55 6.52 -9.22
N HIS A 327 -6.74 5.99 -9.49
CA HIS A 327 -7.01 4.56 -9.70
C HIS A 327 -7.28 4.23 -11.20
N ASP A 328 -6.99 5.16 -12.11
CA ASP A 328 -7.19 4.95 -13.54
C ASP A 328 -6.06 4.08 -14.11
N GLN A 329 -6.40 3.00 -14.82
CA GLN A 329 -5.43 2.13 -15.46
C GLN A 329 -4.43 2.93 -16.31
N GLY A 330 -3.15 2.58 -16.20
CA GLY A 330 -2.07 3.22 -16.98
C GLY A 330 -1.56 4.53 -16.40
N THR A 331 -2.10 4.98 -15.26
CA THR A 331 -1.49 6.07 -14.47
C THR A 331 -0.45 5.52 -13.49
N TRP A 332 0.61 6.30 -13.28
CA TRP A 332 1.75 5.96 -12.43
C TRP A 332 2.15 7.19 -11.59
N PRO A 333 1.45 7.48 -10.49
CA PRO A 333 1.84 8.53 -9.55
C PRO A 333 3.08 8.11 -8.75
N ALA A 334 3.96 9.09 -8.47
CA ALA A 334 5.18 8.86 -7.71
C ALA A 334 5.54 10.06 -6.80
N PHE A 335 6.18 9.75 -5.66
CA PHE A 335 6.92 10.68 -4.83
C PHE A 335 8.25 10.04 -4.43
N TRP A 336 9.35 10.71 -4.76
CA TRP A 336 10.67 10.09 -4.80
C TRP A 336 11.79 11.12 -4.64
N LEU A 337 13.01 10.66 -4.39
CA LEU A 337 14.18 11.46 -4.11
C LEU A 337 15.32 11.14 -5.08
N LEU A 338 16.03 12.19 -5.52
CA LEU A 338 17.19 12.07 -6.41
C LEU A 338 18.40 12.86 -5.88
N PRO A 339 19.65 12.43 -6.16
CA PRO A 339 20.86 13.15 -5.75
C PRO A 339 20.92 14.57 -6.32
N GLU A 340 21.21 15.55 -5.46
CA GLU A 340 21.35 16.96 -5.86
C GLU A 340 22.42 17.17 -6.94
N ASP A 341 23.49 16.35 -6.91
CA ASP A 341 24.58 16.42 -7.87
C ASP A 341 24.23 15.85 -9.26
N GLY A 342 23.02 15.31 -9.43
CA GLY A 342 22.53 14.73 -10.67
C GLY A 342 23.14 13.37 -11.01
N SER A 343 23.84 12.72 -10.07
CA SER A 343 24.24 11.33 -10.20
C SER A 343 23.02 10.40 -10.19
N TRP A 344 23.14 9.26 -10.85
CA TRP A 344 22.12 8.22 -10.81
C TRP A 344 22.75 6.86 -11.17
N PRO A 345 22.45 5.80 -10.42
CA PRO A 345 21.92 5.79 -9.03
C PRO A 345 22.84 6.52 -8.02
N PRO A 346 22.41 6.78 -6.77
CA PRO A 346 21.22 6.24 -6.09
C PRO A 346 19.90 6.97 -6.39
N GLU A 347 18.78 6.34 -6.06
CA GLU A 347 17.41 6.89 -6.11
C GLU A 347 16.58 6.24 -4.99
N LEU A 348 15.68 7.01 -4.36
CA LEU A 348 14.83 6.53 -3.27
C LEU A 348 13.37 6.89 -3.54
N ASP A 349 12.56 5.89 -3.80
CA ASP A 349 11.14 6.03 -4.07
C ASP A 349 10.37 5.91 -2.77
N VAL A 350 9.77 7.02 -2.34
CA VAL A 350 8.91 7.06 -1.14
C VAL A 350 7.62 6.29 -1.42
N VAL A 351 7.07 6.48 -2.62
CA VAL A 351 5.94 5.71 -3.14
C VAL A 351 5.91 5.77 -4.66
N GLU A 352 5.61 4.63 -5.27
CA GLU A 352 5.11 4.50 -6.62
C GLU A 352 3.84 3.64 -6.61
N MET A 353 2.83 4.02 -7.39
CA MET A 353 1.62 3.21 -7.55
C MET A 353 1.25 3.05 -9.01
N ARG A 354 0.39 2.09 -9.30
CA ARG A 354 -0.22 1.94 -10.62
C ARG A 354 -1.72 1.99 -10.44
N GLY A 355 -2.42 2.78 -11.26
CA GLY A 355 -3.85 3.00 -11.03
C GLY A 355 -4.69 1.72 -11.06
N GLN A 356 -4.28 0.70 -11.82
CA GLN A 356 -4.94 -0.61 -11.85
C GLN A 356 -4.62 -1.55 -10.67
N GLU A 357 -3.65 -1.18 -9.82
CA GLU A 357 -3.23 -1.92 -8.61
C GLU A 357 -3.35 -1.00 -7.38
N PRO A 358 -4.54 -0.43 -7.09
CA PRO A 358 -4.68 0.65 -6.11
C PRO A 358 -4.28 0.21 -4.69
N SER A 359 -4.45 -1.06 -4.34
CA SER A 359 -4.07 -1.60 -3.02
C SER A 359 -2.57 -1.91 -2.88
N THR A 360 -1.73 -1.57 -3.86
CA THR A 360 -0.29 -1.84 -3.83
C THR A 360 0.51 -0.54 -3.81
N VAL A 361 1.17 -0.29 -2.68
CA VAL A 361 2.15 0.79 -2.50
C VAL A 361 3.52 0.20 -2.80
N ASN A 362 4.14 0.58 -3.91
CA ASN A 362 5.50 0.13 -4.24
C ASN A 362 6.49 1.12 -3.65
N VAL A 363 7.47 0.61 -2.93
CA VAL A 363 8.57 1.39 -2.41
C VAL A 363 9.88 0.80 -2.89
N THR A 364 10.82 1.66 -3.27
CA THR A 364 11.99 1.20 -4.01
C THR A 364 13.24 1.97 -3.61
N VAL A 365 14.37 1.27 -3.58
CA VAL A 365 15.70 1.87 -3.49
C VAL A 365 16.55 1.39 -4.65
N HIS A 366 17.17 2.32 -5.36
CA HIS A 366 18.17 2.05 -6.39
C HIS A 366 19.56 2.43 -5.91
N SER A 367 20.55 1.62 -6.26
CA SER A 367 21.95 1.83 -5.88
C SER A 367 22.89 1.37 -6.99
N ASN A 368 24.09 1.93 -7.01
CA ASN A 368 25.23 1.50 -7.81
C ASN A 368 26.44 1.17 -6.91
N ALA A 369 26.24 0.97 -5.60
CA ALA A 369 27.29 0.71 -4.60
C ALA A 369 28.12 -0.55 -4.92
N THR A 370 27.54 -1.53 -5.62
CA THR A 370 28.22 -2.75 -6.06
C THR A 370 29.03 -2.57 -7.36
N GLY A 371 29.03 -1.36 -7.93
CA GLY A 371 29.61 -1.04 -9.23
C GLY A 371 28.70 -1.36 -10.43
N GLN A 372 27.49 -1.85 -10.18
CA GLN A 372 26.40 -2.02 -11.16
C GLN A 372 25.07 -1.58 -10.53
N HIS A 373 24.09 -1.20 -11.36
CA HIS A 373 22.75 -0.84 -10.91
C HIS A 373 22.06 -2.04 -10.25
N THR A 374 21.68 -1.86 -8.99
CA THR A 374 20.84 -2.75 -8.21
C THR A 374 19.57 -2.01 -7.79
N MET A 375 18.50 -2.76 -7.61
CA MET A 375 17.20 -2.24 -7.17
C MET A 375 16.61 -3.22 -6.17
N GLN A 376 16.08 -2.70 -5.07
CA GLN A 376 15.22 -3.44 -4.16
C GLN A 376 13.86 -2.75 -4.18
N SER A 377 12.87 -3.41 -4.78
CA SER A 377 11.49 -2.94 -4.85
C SER A 377 10.61 -3.86 -4.00
N ILE A 378 9.82 -3.24 -3.13
CA ILE A 378 8.99 -3.93 -2.14
C ILE A 378 7.53 -3.53 -2.38
N PRO A 379 6.70 -4.42 -2.97
CA PRO A 379 5.27 -4.17 -3.11
C PRO A 379 4.58 -4.38 -1.75
N VAL A 380 4.07 -3.31 -1.17
CA VAL A 380 3.32 -3.34 0.09
C VAL A 380 1.82 -3.39 -0.21
N GLN A 381 1.17 -4.46 0.25
CA GLN A 381 -0.29 -4.55 0.20
C GLN A 381 -0.90 -3.74 1.36
N VAL A 382 -1.87 -2.88 1.02
CA VAL A 382 -2.67 -2.09 1.96
C VAL A 382 -4.17 -2.30 1.69
N PRO A 383 -5.04 -2.30 2.71
CA PRO A 383 -6.46 -2.59 2.53
C PRO A 383 -7.18 -1.60 1.62
N SER A 384 -6.79 -0.32 1.66
CA SER A 384 -7.34 0.74 0.83
C SER A 384 -6.37 1.89 0.68
N THR A 385 -6.44 2.57 -0.46
CA THR A 385 -5.79 3.85 -0.75
C THR A 385 -6.83 4.91 -1.13
N ASP A 386 -8.11 4.68 -0.82
CA ASP A 386 -9.19 5.60 -1.14
C ASP A 386 -9.08 6.88 -0.30
N GLY A 387 -9.02 8.02 -0.99
CA GLY A 387 -8.88 9.32 -0.35
C GLY A 387 -7.42 9.63 -0.01
N PHE A 388 -7.21 10.52 0.96
CA PHE A 388 -5.88 11.02 1.29
C PHE A 388 -5.19 10.14 2.33
N HIS A 389 -4.00 9.68 1.97
CA HIS A 389 -3.10 8.92 2.84
C HIS A 389 -1.75 9.62 2.98
N ASN A 390 -1.04 9.32 4.07
CA ASN A 390 0.35 9.75 4.24
C ASN A 390 1.28 8.69 3.65
N TYR A 391 2.16 9.10 2.75
CA TYR A 391 3.25 8.30 2.21
C TYR A 391 4.56 8.91 2.68
N GLY A 392 5.37 8.15 3.40
CA GLY A 392 6.60 8.68 3.97
C GLY A 392 7.76 7.70 3.99
N VAL A 393 8.96 8.25 4.10
CA VAL A 393 10.18 7.48 4.28
C VAL A 393 11.06 8.14 5.32
N LEU A 394 11.49 7.36 6.31
CA LEU A 394 12.56 7.69 7.23
C LEU A 394 13.86 7.11 6.65
N TRP A 395 14.79 7.99 6.31
CA TRP A 395 16.08 7.61 5.77
C TRP A 395 17.16 8.12 6.72
N ASP A 396 17.95 7.21 7.28
CA ASP A 396 19.13 7.53 8.09
C ASP A 396 20.40 6.88 7.50
N GLN A 397 21.53 6.98 8.21
CA GLN A 397 22.80 6.47 7.72
C GLN A 397 22.79 4.93 7.52
N ASP A 398 22.02 4.21 8.31
CA ASP A 398 22.07 2.75 8.41
C ASP A 398 20.86 2.10 7.74
N GLN A 399 19.68 2.73 7.79
CA GLN A 399 18.43 2.15 7.30
C GLN A 399 17.50 3.14 6.59
N ILE A 400 16.60 2.55 5.80
CA ILE A 400 15.46 3.17 5.16
C ILE A 400 14.21 2.45 5.66
N VAL A 401 13.24 3.19 6.20
CA VAL A 401 11.96 2.66 6.68
C VAL A 401 10.84 3.44 6.00
N TRP A 402 9.99 2.74 5.26
CA TRP A 402 8.83 3.35 4.60
C TRP A 402 7.60 3.27 5.47
N TYR A 403 6.78 4.31 5.41
CA TYR A 403 5.57 4.49 6.19
C TYR A 403 4.36 4.73 5.29
N PHE A 404 3.25 4.09 5.64
CA PHE A 404 1.92 4.37 5.09
C PHE A 404 0.98 4.69 6.25
N ASP A 405 0.34 5.86 6.22
CA ASP A 405 -0.48 6.39 7.33
C ASP A 405 0.25 6.34 8.68
N ASP A 406 1.49 6.82 8.66
CA ASP A 406 2.40 6.89 9.80
C ASP A 406 2.78 5.53 10.39
N VAL A 407 2.51 4.39 9.74
CA VAL A 407 2.92 3.05 10.20
C VAL A 407 3.96 2.45 9.28
N ALA A 408 5.03 1.89 9.86
CA ALA A 408 6.10 1.26 9.10
C ALA A 408 5.56 0.09 8.26
N VAL A 409 5.88 0.05 6.98
CA VAL A 409 5.37 -0.98 6.06
C VAL A 409 6.48 -1.79 5.38
N ALA A 410 7.67 -1.21 5.25
CA ALA A 410 8.82 -1.85 4.62
C ALA A 410 10.13 -1.29 5.18
N HIS A 411 11.22 -2.03 4.98
CA HIS A 411 12.56 -1.62 5.38
C HIS A 411 13.63 -2.05 4.37
N ALA A 412 14.76 -1.35 4.37
CA ALA A 412 15.97 -1.72 3.65
C ALA A 412 17.19 -1.11 4.37
N ASP A 413 18.37 -1.66 4.13
CA ASP A 413 19.62 -1.01 4.55
C ASP A 413 19.89 0.20 3.65
N THR A 414 20.43 1.29 4.22
CA THR A 414 20.88 2.43 3.43
C THR A 414 22.09 2.03 2.57
N PRO A 415 22.02 2.13 1.23
CA PRO A 415 23.15 1.77 0.38
C PRO A 415 24.37 2.67 0.59
N ALA A 416 25.57 2.12 0.43
CA ALA A 416 26.83 2.84 0.66
C ALA A 416 27.08 4.06 -0.26
N ASP A 417 26.32 4.20 -1.35
CA ASP A 417 26.35 5.36 -2.25
C ASP A 417 25.21 6.37 -1.98
N MET A 418 24.32 6.10 -1.03
CA MET A 418 23.18 6.96 -0.66
C MET A 418 23.46 7.75 0.63
N HIS A 419 24.47 8.62 0.56
CA HIS A 419 24.89 9.49 1.69
C HIS A 419 25.10 10.96 1.29
N SER A 420 24.66 11.35 0.10
CA SER A 420 24.69 12.73 -0.41
C SER A 420 23.30 13.38 -0.29
N PRO A 421 23.18 14.71 -0.27
CA PRO A 421 21.87 15.37 -0.27
C PRO A 421 21.01 14.95 -1.46
N MET A 422 19.72 14.71 -1.20
CA MET A 422 18.73 14.39 -2.21
C MET A 422 17.60 15.42 -2.21
N TYR A 423 17.09 15.75 -3.40
CA TYR A 423 15.94 16.64 -3.59
C TYR A 423 14.69 15.82 -3.86
N MET A 424 13.51 16.40 -3.62
CA MET A 424 12.23 15.74 -3.80
C MET A 424 11.70 15.90 -5.23
N VAL A 425 11.02 14.87 -5.72
CA VAL A 425 10.29 14.83 -6.99
C VAL A 425 8.90 14.28 -6.73
N VAL A 426 7.88 14.91 -7.30
CA VAL A 426 6.50 14.41 -7.32
C VAL A 426 5.92 14.55 -8.71
N ASP A 427 5.30 13.50 -9.22
CA ASP A 427 4.77 13.49 -10.57
C ASP A 427 3.63 12.49 -10.77
N LEU A 428 2.95 12.64 -11.91
CA LEU A 428 1.94 11.72 -12.38
C LEU A 428 2.32 11.24 -13.79
N ALA A 429 3.00 10.10 -13.88
CA ALA A 429 3.30 9.48 -15.16
C ALA A 429 2.09 8.77 -15.78
N VAL A 430 2.16 8.50 -17.09
CA VAL A 430 1.18 7.71 -17.85
C VAL A 430 1.94 6.71 -18.72
N GLY A 431 1.57 5.43 -18.70
CA GLY A 431 2.31 4.42 -19.44
C GLY A 431 3.45 3.80 -18.63
N GLY A 432 4.57 3.51 -19.30
CA GLY A 432 5.68 2.81 -18.68
C GLY A 432 5.25 1.47 -18.10
N ILE A 433 5.62 1.22 -16.85
CA ILE A 433 5.28 -0.01 -16.12
C ILE A 433 3.79 -0.10 -15.76
N ALA A 434 3.05 1.02 -15.74
CA ALA A 434 1.60 1.00 -15.53
C ALA A 434 0.81 0.58 -16.78
N GLY A 435 1.47 0.52 -17.94
CA GLY A 435 0.84 0.14 -19.21
C GLY A 435 -0.07 1.22 -19.80
N THR A 436 -0.69 0.92 -20.93
CA THR A 436 -1.51 1.91 -21.66
C THR A 436 -2.87 2.14 -20.98
N PRO A 437 -3.33 3.41 -20.86
CA PRO A 437 -4.68 3.68 -20.39
C PRO A 437 -5.77 3.00 -21.22
N ALA A 438 -6.64 2.23 -20.58
CA ALA A 438 -7.65 1.43 -21.27
C ALA A 438 -8.73 2.28 -21.96
N ASP A 439 -9.10 3.42 -21.37
CA ASP A 439 -10.10 4.34 -21.92
C ASP A 439 -9.48 5.56 -22.63
N GLY A 440 -8.15 5.66 -22.63
CA GLY A 440 -7.39 6.80 -23.14
C GLY A 440 -7.47 8.05 -22.26
N LEU A 441 -7.76 7.92 -20.96
CA LEU A 441 -7.92 9.03 -20.01
C LEU A 441 -8.89 10.11 -20.51
N LYS A 442 -10.04 9.72 -21.08
CA LYS A 442 -10.99 10.67 -21.71
C LYS A 442 -11.45 11.77 -20.78
N ASN A 443 -11.57 11.45 -19.49
CA ASN A 443 -11.98 12.39 -18.46
C ASN A 443 -10.78 13.02 -17.71
N GLY A 444 -9.56 12.69 -18.13
CA GLY A 444 -8.35 12.93 -17.37
C GLY A 444 -8.22 12.00 -16.16
N SER A 445 -7.08 12.09 -15.49
CA SER A 445 -6.82 11.50 -14.19
C SER A 445 -6.09 12.51 -13.31
N GLU A 446 -6.25 12.41 -12.00
CA GLU A 446 -5.80 13.42 -11.04
C GLU A 446 -5.10 12.77 -9.85
N MET A 447 -3.90 13.24 -9.56
CA MET A 447 -3.22 13.05 -8.28
C MET A 447 -3.43 14.34 -7.47
N LYS A 448 -3.94 14.20 -6.24
CA LYS A 448 -4.21 15.35 -5.37
C LYS A 448 -3.31 15.30 -4.16
N ILE A 449 -2.68 16.41 -3.82
CA ILE A 449 -1.67 16.51 -2.77
C ILE A 449 -2.10 17.61 -1.82
N ASP A 450 -2.27 17.24 -0.55
CA ASP A 450 -2.60 18.15 0.54
C ASP A 450 -1.35 18.89 1.02
N TYR A 451 -0.27 18.15 1.29
CA TYR A 451 1.02 18.75 1.64
C TYR A 451 2.20 17.85 1.26
N ILE A 452 3.37 18.47 1.16
CA ILE A 452 4.67 17.78 1.17
C ILE A 452 5.54 18.40 2.27
N LYS A 453 6.17 17.56 3.10
CA LYS A 453 6.99 17.97 4.25
C LYS A 453 8.26 17.16 4.31
N ALA A 454 9.32 17.77 4.83
CA ALA A 454 10.54 17.07 5.21
C ALA A 454 10.96 17.50 6.62
N TYR A 455 11.62 16.58 7.31
CA TYR A 455 12.09 16.75 8.68
C TYR A 455 13.53 16.25 8.77
N SER A 456 14.39 16.95 9.51
CA SER A 456 15.69 16.44 9.93
C SER A 456 15.56 15.55 11.16
N LEU A 457 16.53 14.66 11.33
CA LEU A 457 16.71 13.89 12.55
C LEU A 457 17.53 14.74 13.55
N ASP A 458 17.08 14.84 14.80
CA ASP A 458 17.87 15.50 15.84
C ASP A 458 19.12 14.65 16.22
N ASP A 459 20.19 15.30 16.70
CA ASP A 459 21.54 14.73 16.97
C ASP A 459 21.57 13.46 17.88
N HIS A 460 20.47 13.09 18.53
CA HIS A 460 20.38 11.90 19.39
C HIS A 460 20.33 10.57 18.62
N THR A 461 20.10 10.60 17.31
CA THR A 461 20.02 9.42 16.44
C THR A 461 21.36 8.68 16.22
N THR A 462 22.50 9.32 16.49
CA THR A 462 23.83 8.64 16.38
C THR A 462 24.18 7.74 17.56
N GLN A 463 23.46 7.79 18.68
CA GLN A 463 23.79 6.99 19.88
C GLN A 463 22.94 5.73 20.07
N THR A 464 21.71 5.69 19.56
CA THR A 464 20.81 4.53 19.71
C THR A 464 21.12 3.40 18.72
N ALA A 465 21.61 3.72 17.51
CA ALA A 465 22.09 2.72 16.54
C ALA A 465 23.30 1.91 17.07
N ALA A 466 24.17 2.56 17.87
CA ALA A 466 25.30 1.88 18.51
C ALA A 466 24.87 0.86 19.59
N ALA A 467 23.70 1.04 20.21
CA ALA A 467 23.20 0.15 21.27
C ALA A 467 22.51 -1.12 20.74
N LEU A 468 21.95 -1.07 19.52
CA LEU A 468 21.32 -2.22 18.86
C LEU A 468 22.31 -3.09 18.06
N SER A 469 23.49 -2.56 17.71
CA SER A 469 24.51 -3.25 16.89
C SER A 469 25.27 -4.43 17.55
N THR A 470 24.88 -4.88 18.76
CA THR A 470 25.59 -5.98 19.44
C THR A 470 25.00 -7.38 19.22
N HIS A 471 24.11 -7.58 18.23
CA HIS A 471 23.76 -8.93 17.77
C HIS A 471 24.00 -9.11 16.27
N SER A 472 24.59 -10.27 15.97
CA SER A 472 25.26 -10.70 14.74
C SER A 472 24.47 -10.49 13.44
N PRO A 473 25.12 -10.20 12.30
CA PRO A 473 24.47 -10.17 11.00
C PRO A 473 24.38 -11.62 10.49
N ASP A 474 23.18 -12.15 10.37
CA ASP A 474 22.92 -13.35 9.57
C ASP A 474 21.41 -13.43 9.27
N TRP A 475 20.93 -12.60 8.35
CA TRP A 475 19.67 -12.85 7.65
C TRP A 475 19.78 -12.39 6.20
N HIS A 476 19.90 -13.38 5.32
CA HIS A 476 19.57 -13.26 3.91
C HIS A 476 18.05 -13.42 3.77
N ILE A 477 17.40 -12.47 3.09
CA ILE A 477 16.22 -12.74 2.27
C ILE A 477 16.66 -12.70 0.82
#